data_AF-A0A2M8NLL0-F1
#
_entry.id   AF-A0A2M8NLL0-F1
#
_cell.length_a   1.000
_cell.length_b   1.000
_cell.length_c   1.000
_cell.angle_alpha   90.00
_cell.angle_beta   90.00
_cell.angle_gamma   90.00
#
_symmetry.space_group_name_H-M   'P 1'
#
loop_
_entity.id
_entity.type
_entity.pdbx_description
1 polymer ?
#
loop_
_entity_poly.entity_id
_entity_poly.type
_entity_poly.pdbx_seq_one_letter_code
_entity_poly.pdbx_strand_id
1 'polypeptide(L)'
;MSSAGYELYDTPIIQPTDLFLTRAGDQIVKRLFTFERDGKSFALRPEFTASAAYSYAQLYPDRPEVVRWQFDGFVFIDYPSGAQQRRTIGAELFGLNSAGADAEIVGLAATGLNSIGLNNWHIDIGHVGLLRALLNRFNLDSRTQRFILHHLAALGNPAQGKGFVMEQLDRLLQAPVEID
;
A
#
# COMPACT_ATOMS: atom_id res chain seq x y z
N MET A 1 12.43 -16.18 4.69
CA MET A 1 11.11 -15.96 5.32
C MET A 1 10.62 -17.22 6.03
N SER A 2 10.59 -18.39 5.37
CA SER A 2 10.22 -19.66 6.02
C SER A 2 11.02 -20.00 7.29
N SER A 3 12.34 -19.73 7.29
CA SER A 3 13.19 -19.92 8.47
C SER A 3 12.83 -19.04 9.68
N ALA A 4 12.06 -17.97 9.46
CA ALA A 4 11.54 -17.07 10.49
C ALA A 4 10.06 -17.38 10.85
N GLY A 5 9.52 -18.51 10.40
CA GLY A 5 8.15 -18.94 10.71
C GLY A 5 7.05 -18.31 9.86
N TYR A 6 7.39 -17.72 8.70
CA TYR A 6 6.40 -17.23 7.74
C TYR A 6 5.95 -18.36 6.82
N GLU A 7 4.65 -18.59 6.74
CA GLU A 7 4.05 -19.65 5.92
C GLU A 7 3.65 -19.12 4.55
N LEU A 8 3.88 -19.90 3.50
CA LEU A 8 3.45 -19.52 2.17
C LEU A 8 1.93 -19.48 2.12
N TYR A 9 1.38 -18.33 1.82
CA TYR A 9 -0.05 -18.12 1.68
C TYR A 9 -0.37 -17.69 0.25
N ASP A 10 -1.32 -18.35 -0.38
CA ASP A 10 -1.79 -17.96 -1.72
C ASP A 10 -3.13 -17.24 -1.62
N THR A 11 -3.28 -16.20 -2.42
CA THR A 11 -4.51 -15.43 -2.55
C THR A 11 -5.06 -15.60 -3.96
N PRO A 12 -6.38 -15.49 -4.18
CA PRO A 12 -6.91 -15.54 -5.54
C PRO A 12 -6.36 -14.41 -6.41
N ILE A 13 -6.01 -14.71 -7.67
CA ILE A 13 -5.58 -13.68 -8.62
C ILE A 13 -6.76 -12.82 -9.07
N ILE A 14 -7.93 -13.43 -9.29
CA ILE A 14 -9.15 -12.75 -9.73
C ILE A 14 -10.04 -12.55 -8.51
N GLN A 15 -10.37 -11.30 -8.19
CA GLN A 15 -11.25 -10.94 -7.07
C GLN A 15 -12.18 -9.79 -7.44
N PRO A 16 -13.29 -9.59 -6.69
CA PRO A 16 -14.19 -8.45 -6.93
C PRO A 16 -13.42 -7.13 -6.89
N THR A 17 -13.67 -6.25 -7.86
CA THR A 17 -12.95 -4.97 -8.00
C THR A 17 -13.01 -4.14 -6.71
N ASP A 18 -14.16 -4.15 -6.02
CA ASP A 18 -14.42 -3.40 -4.78
C ASP A 18 -13.40 -3.67 -3.66
N LEU A 19 -12.82 -4.88 -3.65
CA LEU A 19 -11.77 -5.24 -2.69
C LEU A 19 -10.56 -4.31 -2.79
N PHE A 20 -10.20 -3.89 -4.00
CA PHE A 20 -9.03 -3.06 -4.24
C PHE A 20 -9.37 -1.56 -4.28
N LEU A 21 -10.63 -1.19 -4.53
CA LEU A 21 -11.07 0.20 -4.54
C LEU A 21 -11.07 0.85 -3.16
N THR A 22 -11.44 0.10 -2.12
CA THR A 22 -11.63 0.63 -0.76
C THR A 22 -10.35 1.03 -0.04
N ARG A 23 -9.18 0.55 -0.51
CA ARG A 23 -7.87 0.78 0.15
C ARG A 23 -6.82 1.42 -0.74
N ALA A 24 -7.10 1.55 -2.03
CA ALA A 24 -6.25 2.23 -2.99
C ALA A 24 -6.43 3.75 -2.89
N GLY A 25 -5.33 4.51 -2.83
CA GLY A 25 -5.41 5.93 -3.20
C GLY A 25 -5.79 6.07 -4.68
N ASP A 26 -6.35 7.23 -5.08
CA ASP A 26 -6.89 7.49 -6.42
C ASP A 26 -5.97 7.07 -7.59
N GLN A 27 -4.65 7.08 -7.37
CA GLN A 27 -3.66 6.66 -8.37
C GLN A 27 -3.54 5.15 -8.57
N ILE A 28 -3.77 4.35 -7.51
CA ILE A 28 -3.74 2.88 -7.60
C ILE A 28 -5.01 2.40 -8.32
N VAL A 29 -6.16 3.04 -8.07
CA VAL A 29 -7.43 2.73 -8.75
C VAL A 29 -7.29 2.83 -10.27
N LYS A 30 -6.63 3.88 -10.76
CA LYS A 30 -6.38 4.09 -12.20
C LYS A 30 -5.45 3.06 -12.86
N ARG A 31 -4.82 2.19 -12.07
CA ARG A 31 -3.88 1.17 -12.53
C ARG A 31 -4.39 -0.25 -12.29
N LEU A 32 -5.63 -0.42 -11.84
CA LEU A 32 -6.24 -1.73 -11.67
C LEU A 32 -6.55 -2.33 -13.05
N PHE A 33 -6.07 -3.54 -13.29
CA PHE A 33 -6.52 -4.32 -14.43
C PHE A 33 -7.89 -4.90 -14.11
N THR A 34 -8.95 -4.33 -14.70
CA THR A 34 -10.34 -4.72 -14.45
C THR A 34 -10.98 -5.34 -15.69
N PHE A 35 -11.93 -6.23 -15.47
CA PHE A 35 -12.73 -6.84 -16.53
C PHE A 35 -14.11 -7.22 -16.00
N GLU A 36 -15.08 -7.32 -16.89
CA GLU A 36 -16.44 -7.71 -16.55
C GLU A 36 -16.74 -9.14 -17.01
N ARG A 37 -17.45 -9.87 -16.16
CA ARG A 37 -17.98 -11.20 -16.49
C ARG A 37 -19.34 -11.36 -15.86
N ASP A 38 -20.35 -11.65 -16.69
CA ASP A 38 -21.73 -11.90 -16.26
C ASP A 38 -22.31 -10.75 -15.42
N GLY A 39 -22.04 -9.51 -15.83
CA GLY A 39 -22.51 -8.30 -15.14
C GLY A 39 -21.81 -8.00 -13.81
N LYS A 40 -20.72 -8.69 -13.50
CA LYS A 40 -19.89 -8.46 -12.31
C LYS A 40 -18.52 -7.92 -12.71
N SER A 41 -18.02 -6.95 -11.94
CA SER A 41 -16.69 -6.39 -12.12
C SER A 41 -15.67 -7.16 -11.29
N PHE A 42 -14.59 -7.57 -11.94
CA PHE A 42 -13.45 -8.23 -11.33
C PHE A 42 -12.17 -7.47 -11.64
N ALA A 43 -11.19 -7.63 -10.77
CA ALA A 43 -9.83 -7.17 -10.97
C ALA A 43 -8.85 -8.33 -10.84
N LEU A 44 -7.76 -8.26 -11.61
CA LEU A 44 -6.55 -9.00 -11.30
C LEU A 44 -5.85 -8.31 -10.13
N ARG A 45 -5.38 -9.07 -9.14
CA ARG A 45 -4.74 -8.52 -7.94
C ARG A 45 -3.56 -7.61 -8.32
N PRO A 46 -3.54 -6.34 -7.89
CA PRO A 46 -2.43 -5.43 -8.14
C PRO A 46 -1.28 -5.60 -7.13
N GLU A 47 -1.57 -6.22 -5.99
CA GLU A 47 -0.68 -6.47 -4.86
C GLU A 47 -1.29 -7.57 -3.96
N PHE A 48 -0.58 -8.01 -2.90
CA PHE A 48 -1.01 -9.12 -2.03
C PHE A 48 -1.77 -8.67 -0.76
N THR A 49 -1.53 -7.47 -0.27
CA THR A 49 -1.98 -6.92 1.03
C THR A 49 -3.49 -6.82 1.15
N ALA A 50 -4.21 -6.29 0.15
CA ALA A 50 -5.66 -6.20 0.23
C ALA A 50 -6.28 -7.59 0.28
N SER A 51 -5.79 -8.50 -0.56
CA SER A 51 -6.23 -9.90 -0.62
C SER A 51 -5.91 -10.67 0.65
N ALA A 52 -4.71 -10.47 1.21
CA ALA A 52 -4.28 -11.05 2.48
C ALA A 52 -5.12 -10.52 3.64
N ALA A 53 -5.28 -9.20 3.76
CA ALA A 53 -6.08 -8.62 4.82
C ALA A 53 -7.57 -9.04 4.74
N TYR A 54 -8.13 -9.19 3.54
CA TYR A 54 -9.47 -9.75 3.36
C TYR A 54 -9.52 -11.20 3.84
N SER A 55 -8.56 -12.02 3.43
CA SER A 55 -8.48 -13.42 3.86
C SER A 55 -8.34 -13.54 5.39
N TYR A 56 -7.50 -12.71 5.99
CA TYR A 56 -7.31 -12.65 7.44
C TYR A 56 -8.63 -12.33 8.16
N ALA A 57 -9.35 -11.30 7.69
CA ALA A 57 -10.64 -10.93 8.28
C ALA A 57 -11.71 -12.03 8.16
N GLN A 58 -11.66 -12.85 7.10
CA GLN A 58 -12.58 -13.98 6.92
C GLN A 58 -12.21 -15.20 7.78
N LEU A 59 -10.91 -15.47 7.95
CA LEU A 59 -10.43 -16.61 8.74
C LEU A 59 -10.54 -16.36 10.24
N TYR A 60 -10.40 -15.11 10.68
CA TYR A 60 -10.35 -14.72 12.09
C TYR A 60 -11.36 -13.62 12.43
N PRO A 61 -12.68 -13.83 12.19
CA PRO A 61 -13.68 -12.78 12.35
C PRO A 61 -13.88 -12.32 13.80
N ASP A 62 -13.82 -13.24 14.75
CA ASP A 62 -14.17 -12.98 16.16
C ASP A 62 -12.96 -12.96 17.11
N ARG A 63 -11.84 -13.54 16.69
CA ARG A 63 -10.64 -13.68 17.50
C ARG A 63 -9.40 -13.49 16.61
N PRO A 64 -8.78 -12.31 16.62
CA PRO A 64 -7.58 -12.05 15.85
C PRO A 64 -6.46 -12.99 16.31
N GLU A 65 -6.04 -13.89 15.42
CA GLU A 65 -4.87 -14.74 15.64
C GLU A 65 -3.62 -14.07 15.06
N VAL A 66 -2.47 -14.33 15.65
CA VAL A 66 -1.19 -13.87 15.11
C VAL A 66 -0.80 -14.79 13.97
N VAL A 67 -0.76 -14.26 12.74
CA VAL A 67 -0.33 -15.02 11.56
C VAL A 67 0.84 -14.34 10.87
N ARG A 68 1.74 -15.15 10.31
CA ARG A 68 2.91 -14.74 9.55
C ARG A 68 2.81 -15.36 8.17
N TRP A 69 2.45 -14.56 7.18
CA TRP A 69 2.29 -15.01 5.81
C TRP A 69 3.38 -14.45 4.92
N GLN A 70 3.95 -15.30 4.07
CA GLN A 70 4.80 -14.89 2.97
C GLN A 70 4.07 -15.16 1.65
N PHE A 71 4.37 -14.33 0.66
CA PHE A 71 3.77 -14.38 -0.67
C PHE A 71 4.87 -14.52 -1.71
N ASP A 72 4.58 -15.29 -2.75
CA ASP A 72 5.41 -15.39 -3.95
C ASP A 72 4.53 -15.66 -5.16
N GLY A 73 4.32 -14.65 -6.00
CA GLY A 73 3.47 -14.81 -7.17
C GLY A 73 3.29 -13.55 -8.00
N PHE A 74 2.44 -13.68 -9.02
CA PHE A 74 2.19 -12.60 -9.96
C PHE A 74 1.18 -11.58 -9.46
N VAL A 75 1.45 -10.32 -9.77
CA VAL A 75 0.55 -9.18 -9.63
C VAL A 75 0.44 -8.46 -10.97
N PHE A 76 -0.65 -7.72 -11.16
CA PHE A 76 -1.04 -7.16 -12.46
C PHE A 76 -1.35 -5.69 -12.33
N ILE A 77 -0.68 -4.87 -13.14
CA ILE A 77 -0.81 -3.41 -13.10
C ILE A 77 -1.07 -2.92 -14.52
N ASP A 78 -2.11 -2.12 -14.70
CA ASP A 78 -2.41 -1.46 -15.95
C ASP A 78 -1.73 -0.08 -16.02
N TYR A 79 -0.91 0.12 -17.04
CA TYR A 79 -0.23 1.38 -17.31
C TYR A 79 -0.72 1.96 -18.64
N PRO A 80 -0.61 3.28 -18.87
CA PRO A 80 -0.91 3.86 -20.17
C PRO A 80 -0.12 3.25 -21.34
N SER A 81 1.05 2.67 -21.07
CA SER A 81 1.89 1.96 -22.05
C SER A 81 1.49 0.51 -22.29
N GLY A 82 0.49 -0.01 -21.56
CA GLY A 82 0.04 -1.40 -21.59
C GLY A 82 0.17 -2.10 -20.23
N ALA A 83 -0.69 -3.10 -20.05
CA ALA A 83 -0.72 -3.93 -18.86
C ALA A 83 0.58 -4.72 -18.66
N GLN A 84 0.98 -4.86 -17.40
CA GLN A 84 2.17 -5.59 -17.00
C GLN A 84 1.86 -6.62 -15.93
N GLN A 85 2.46 -7.80 -16.11
CA GLN A 85 2.53 -8.84 -15.09
C GLN A 85 3.92 -8.82 -14.47
N ARG A 86 4.00 -8.80 -13.14
CA ARG A 86 5.27 -8.83 -12.40
C ARG A 86 5.20 -9.86 -11.30
N ARG A 87 6.28 -10.61 -11.10
CA ARG A 87 6.41 -11.50 -9.95
C ARG A 87 6.85 -10.67 -8.75
N THR A 88 6.15 -10.80 -7.64
CA THR A 88 6.46 -10.10 -6.40
C THR A 88 6.53 -11.09 -5.26
N ILE A 89 7.40 -10.77 -4.31
CA ILE A 89 7.56 -11.50 -3.05
C ILE A 89 7.30 -10.52 -1.92
N GLY A 90 6.70 -11.00 -0.84
CA GLY A 90 6.36 -10.15 0.30
C GLY A 90 6.07 -10.97 1.55
N ALA A 91 5.92 -10.28 2.66
CA ALA A 91 5.52 -10.86 3.93
C ALA A 91 4.58 -9.92 4.67
N GLU A 92 3.59 -10.49 5.34
CA GLU A 92 2.67 -9.78 6.22
C GLU A 92 2.53 -10.51 7.55
N LEU A 93 2.52 -9.72 8.61
CA LEU A 93 2.30 -10.18 9.97
C LEU A 93 1.04 -9.51 10.50
N PHE A 94 0.02 -10.33 10.77
CA PHE A 94 -1.28 -9.88 11.27
C PHE A 94 -1.49 -10.29 12.72
N GLY A 95 -2.46 -9.66 13.37
CA GLY A 95 -2.88 -10.01 14.74
C GLY A 95 -1.96 -9.54 15.86
N LEU A 96 -0.87 -8.83 15.55
CA LEU A 96 0.07 -8.31 16.53
C LEU A 96 0.36 -6.82 16.29
N ASN A 97 -0.09 -5.97 17.21
CA ASN A 97 0.11 -4.53 17.15
C ASN A 97 1.18 -4.10 18.17
N SER A 98 2.45 -4.17 17.78
CA SER A 98 3.56 -3.76 18.64
C SER A 98 4.76 -3.34 17.80
N ALA A 99 5.61 -2.46 18.35
CA ALA A 99 6.88 -2.11 17.72
C ALA A 99 7.80 -3.32 17.48
N GLY A 100 7.63 -4.40 18.27
CA GLY A 100 8.33 -5.66 18.05
C GLY A 100 7.92 -6.37 16.75
N ALA A 101 6.64 -6.27 16.37
CA ALA A 101 6.14 -6.80 15.10
C ALA A 101 6.73 -6.03 13.91
N ASP A 102 6.77 -4.69 14.00
CA ASP A 102 7.39 -3.85 12.98
C ASP A 102 8.89 -4.16 12.85
N ALA A 103 9.59 -4.30 13.98
CA ALA A 103 11.01 -4.67 14.00
C ALA A 103 11.27 -6.06 13.41
N GLU A 104 10.36 -7.02 13.62
CA GLU A 104 10.44 -8.36 13.03
C GLU A 104 10.41 -8.29 11.49
N ILE A 105 9.45 -7.55 10.92
CA ILE A 105 9.32 -7.38 9.46
C ILE A 105 10.53 -6.65 8.87
N VAL A 106 11.01 -5.59 9.53
CA VAL A 106 12.23 -4.88 9.10
C VAL A 106 13.47 -5.79 9.17
N GLY A 107 13.60 -6.56 10.25
CA GLY A 107 14.68 -7.53 10.42
C GLY A 107 14.63 -8.65 9.39
N LEU A 108 13.44 -9.09 9.00
CA LEU A 108 13.22 -10.08 7.93
C LEU A 108 13.73 -9.55 6.58
N ALA A 109 13.41 -8.31 6.23
CA ALA A 109 13.89 -7.66 5.01
C ALA A 109 15.42 -7.51 5.01
N ALA A 110 15.99 -7.01 6.10
CA ALA A 110 17.44 -6.88 6.29
C ALA A 110 18.17 -8.22 6.15
N THR A 111 17.65 -9.27 6.81
CA THR A 111 18.20 -10.63 6.71
C THR A 111 18.13 -11.15 5.28
N GLY A 112 17.03 -10.89 4.58
CA GLY A 112 16.85 -11.22 3.16
C GLY A 112 17.92 -10.58 2.28
N LEU A 113 18.12 -9.26 2.39
CA LEU A 113 19.13 -8.51 1.62
C LEU A 113 20.55 -9.05 1.88
N ASN A 114 20.90 -9.29 3.13
CA ASN A 114 22.21 -9.84 3.50
C ASN A 114 22.42 -11.26 2.94
N SER A 115 21.37 -12.10 2.94
CA SER A 115 21.45 -13.49 2.46
C SER A 115 21.76 -13.62 0.97
N ILE A 116 21.42 -12.60 0.17
CA ILE A 116 21.71 -12.55 -1.27
C ILE A 116 23.02 -11.81 -1.58
N GLY A 117 23.81 -11.47 -0.55
CA GLY A 117 25.12 -10.84 -0.71
C GLY A 117 25.07 -9.35 -1.06
N LEU A 118 23.92 -8.68 -0.90
CA LEU A 118 23.85 -7.23 -1.04
C LEU A 118 24.53 -6.58 0.15
N ASN A 119 25.70 -6.01 -0.11
CA ASN A 119 26.46 -5.20 0.83
C ASN A 119 26.24 -3.73 0.48
N ASN A 120 26.21 -2.84 1.48
CA ASN A 120 25.98 -1.39 1.31
C ASN A 120 24.54 -0.97 0.99
N TRP A 121 23.59 -1.31 1.88
CA TRP A 121 22.23 -0.80 1.88
C TRP A 121 21.91 -0.11 3.22
N HIS A 122 20.89 0.76 3.23
CA HIS A 122 20.30 1.32 4.44
C HIS A 122 18.78 1.19 4.36
N ILE A 123 18.11 1.17 5.51
CA ILE A 123 16.65 1.21 5.61
C ILE A 123 16.27 2.54 6.25
N ASP A 124 15.51 3.34 5.52
CA ASP A 124 14.90 4.56 6.04
C ASP A 124 13.59 4.22 6.75
N ILE A 125 13.48 4.60 8.02
CA ILE A 125 12.27 4.39 8.82
C ILE A 125 11.58 5.73 9.04
N GLY A 126 10.30 5.79 8.69
CA GLY A 126 9.44 6.96 8.91
C GLY A 126 8.14 6.58 9.60
N HIS A 127 7.57 7.51 10.38
CA HIS A 127 6.30 7.31 11.09
C HIS A 127 5.29 8.38 10.71
N VAL A 128 4.24 8.01 9.95
CA VAL A 128 3.21 8.95 9.47
C VAL A 128 2.47 9.67 10.61
N GLY A 129 2.35 9.02 11.77
CA GLY A 129 1.77 9.64 12.97
C GLY A 129 2.50 10.90 13.46
N LEU A 130 3.82 11.01 13.27
CA LEU A 130 4.56 12.23 13.63
C LEU A 130 4.16 13.40 12.74
N LEU A 131 4.06 13.15 11.43
CA LEU A 131 3.62 14.13 10.46
C LEU A 131 2.18 14.57 10.73
N ARG A 132 1.27 13.62 11.03
CA ARG A 132 -0.11 13.92 11.42
C ARG A 132 -0.17 14.78 12.68
N ALA A 133 0.62 14.46 13.70
CA ALA A 133 0.70 15.24 14.93
C ALA A 133 1.18 16.68 14.69
N LEU A 134 2.11 16.88 13.76
CA LEU A 134 2.55 18.21 13.33
C LEU A 134 1.43 18.96 12.58
N LEU A 135 0.81 18.33 11.59
CA LEU A 135 -0.25 18.93 10.77
C LEU A 135 -1.49 19.32 11.59
N ASN A 136 -1.80 18.56 12.63
CA ASN A 136 -2.91 18.86 13.55
C ASN A 136 -2.77 20.24 14.24
N ARG A 137 -1.56 20.80 14.34
CA ARG A 137 -1.35 22.14 14.91
C ARG A 137 -1.84 23.28 14.02
N PHE A 138 -2.10 23.00 12.75
CA PHE A 138 -2.50 24.00 11.75
C PHE A 138 -4.01 24.05 11.49
N ASN A 139 -4.82 23.33 12.30
CA ASN A 139 -6.28 23.27 12.17
C ASN A 139 -6.76 22.93 10.74
N LEU A 140 -6.02 22.07 10.05
CA LEU A 140 -6.32 21.63 8.69
C LEU A 140 -7.34 20.49 8.73
N ASP A 141 -8.32 20.54 7.83
CA ASP A 141 -9.26 19.43 7.65
C ASP A 141 -8.57 18.16 7.11
N SER A 142 -9.24 17.02 7.23
CA SER A 142 -8.67 15.72 6.85
C SER A 142 -8.31 15.61 5.36
N ARG A 143 -9.04 16.30 4.47
CA ARG A 143 -8.75 16.30 3.03
C ARG A 143 -7.45 17.07 2.76
N THR A 144 -7.29 18.24 3.36
CA THR A 144 -6.07 19.05 3.26
C THR A 144 -4.86 18.32 3.85
N GLN A 145 -5.01 17.67 5.01
CA GLN A 145 -3.93 16.87 5.60
C GLN A 145 -3.52 15.71 4.68
N ARG A 146 -4.48 14.97 4.11
CA ARG A 146 -4.20 13.89 3.15
C ARG A 146 -3.50 14.40 1.90
N PHE A 147 -3.93 15.55 1.36
CA PHE A 147 -3.30 16.18 0.21
C PHE A 147 -1.83 16.49 0.47
N ILE A 148 -1.50 17.08 1.62
CA ILE A 148 -0.12 17.39 2.01
C ILE A 148 0.70 16.10 2.15
N LEU A 149 0.16 15.08 2.84
CA LEU A 149 0.85 13.80 3.03
C LEU A 149 1.13 13.09 1.70
N HIS A 150 0.20 13.15 0.75
CA HIS A 150 0.38 12.59 -0.59
C HIS A 150 1.53 13.26 -1.37
N HIS A 151 1.76 14.56 -1.13
CA HIS A 151 2.77 15.35 -1.82
C HIS A 151 4.06 15.55 -1.00
N LEU A 152 4.23 14.86 0.13
CA LEU A 152 5.36 15.08 1.03
C LEU A 152 6.72 14.87 0.35
N ALA A 153 6.83 13.85 -0.51
CA ALA A 153 8.06 13.60 -1.28
C ALA A 153 8.42 14.77 -2.20
N ALA A 154 7.42 15.40 -2.85
CA ALA A 154 7.64 16.58 -3.67
C ALA A 154 8.06 17.78 -2.82
N LEU A 155 7.43 17.98 -1.65
CA LEU A 155 7.78 19.05 -0.70
C LEU A 155 9.21 18.93 -0.15
N GLY A 156 9.78 17.73 -0.15
CA GLY A 156 11.18 17.50 0.19
C GLY A 156 12.19 18.12 -0.79
N ASN A 157 11.77 18.52 -1.99
CA ASN A 157 12.62 19.21 -2.97
C ASN A 157 12.56 20.75 -2.76
N PRO A 158 13.63 21.39 -2.25
CA PRO A 158 13.60 22.81 -1.89
C PRO A 158 13.45 23.76 -3.08
N ALA A 159 13.90 23.35 -4.27
CA ALA A 159 13.96 24.23 -5.43
C ALA A 159 12.60 24.37 -6.13
N GLN A 160 11.79 23.30 -6.16
CA GLN A 160 10.57 23.26 -6.98
C GLN A 160 9.36 22.64 -6.27
N GLY A 161 9.57 21.97 -5.13
CA GLY A 161 8.53 21.19 -4.45
C GLY A 161 7.30 22.00 -4.10
N LYS A 162 7.48 23.16 -3.46
CA LYS A 162 6.37 24.04 -3.08
C LYS A 162 5.56 24.50 -4.30
N GLY A 163 6.23 24.96 -5.35
CA GLY A 163 5.56 25.45 -6.57
C GLY A 163 4.70 24.38 -7.23
N PHE A 164 5.25 23.18 -7.40
CA PHE A 164 4.52 22.03 -7.93
C PHE A 164 3.28 21.69 -7.10
N VAL A 165 3.40 21.63 -5.77
CA VAL A 165 2.29 21.26 -4.88
C VAL A 165 1.20 22.33 -4.86
N MET A 166 1.57 23.61 -4.91
CA MET A 166 0.60 24.70 -5.03
C MET A 166 -0.20 24.61 -6.34
N GLU A 167 0.46 24.28 -7.44
CA GLU A 167 -0.22 24.08 -8.73
C GLU A 167 -1.20 22.89 -8.71
N GLN A 168 -0.84 21.78 -8.03
CA GLN A 168 -1.76 20.65 -7.83
C GLN A 168 -2.96 21.05 -6.96
N LEU A 169 -2.73 21.89 -5.94
CA LEU A 169 -3.79 22.37 -5.06
C LEU A 169 -4.77 23.25 -5.82
N ASP A 170 -4.27 24.18 -6.63
CA ASP A 170 -5.09 25.06 -7.46
C ASP A 170 -5.98 24.26 -8.42
N ARG A 171 -5.43 23.23 -9.07
CA ARG A 171 -6.22 22.31 -9.91
C ARG A 171 -7.32 21.60 -9.14
N LEU A 172 -7.02 21.15 -7.92
CA LEU A 172 -7.98 20.43 -7.08
C LEU A 172 -9.11 21.35 -6.58
N LEU A 173 -8.82 22.63 -6.35
CA LEU A 173 -9.81 23.65 -5.98
C LEU A 173 -10.66 24.10 -7.18
N GLN A 174 -10.11 24.04 -8.40
CA GLN A 174 -10.80 24.38 -9.64
C GLN A 174 -11.59 23.20 -10.24
N ALA A 175 -11.31 21.97 -9.80
CA ALA A 175 -12.05 20.79 -10.23
C ALA A 175 -13.53 20.92 -9.79
N PRO A 176 -14.50 20.70 -10.69
CA PRO A 176 -15.91 20.70 -10.31
C PRO A 176 -16.11 19.69 -9.18
N VAL A 177 -16.83 20.10 -8.14
CA VAL A 177 -17.25 19.18 -7.09
C VAL A 177 -18.24 18.22 -7.73
N GLU A 178 -17.80 17.02 -8.08
CA GLU A 178 -18.72 15.91 -8.35
C GLU A 178 -19.45 15.62 -7.04
N ILE A 179 -20.72 16.03 -7.00
CA ILE A 179 -21.67 15.68 -5.95
C ILE A 179 -22.22 14.31 -6.37
N ASP A 180 -21.73 13.25 -5.74
CA ASP A 180 -22.43 11.96 -5.64
C ASP A 180 -23.08 11.85 -4.26
#